data_AF-A0A1C2I6M1-F1
#
_entry.id   AF-A0A1C2I6M1-F1
#
_cell.length_a   1.000
_cell.length_b   1.000
_cell.length_c   1.000
_cell.angle_alpha   90.00
_cell.angle_beta   90.00
_cell.angle_gamma   90.00
#
_symmetry.space_group_name_H-M   'P 1'
#
loop_
_entity.id
_entity.type
_entity.pdbx_description
1 polymer ?
#
loop_
_entity_poly.entity_id
_entity_poly.type
_entity_poly.pdbx_seq_one_letter_code
_entity_poly.pdbx_strand_id
1 'polypeptide(L)'
;MSIEEWETVLWMEAVMRTGVRPIEWVRGVSWNGGTLAIPCAKGAFDDQGNRIRGLTRTRTLDLSHWPKAEKDLITAWIALRETPEQRLSLLKKMAKRLRWAWDQEFRSLRPRITLYTARHQFAANLRARGTPPVAIAAMMGHSSDQTQRTHYGRGALGKTGKGITAPEVSSALTALVRQHIRVPLSFPMRSGLGNG
;
A
#
# COMPACT_ATOMS: atom_id res chain seq x y z
N MET A 1 -9.97 26.32 -0.72
CA MET A 1 -9.45 25.05 -1.26
C MET A 1 -10.08 24.83 -2.62
N SER A 2 -9.29 24.71 -3.69
CA SER A 2 -9.79 24.44 -5.05
C SER A 2 -10.31 23.00 -5.19
N ILE A 3 -11.11 22.72 -6.23
CA ILE A 3 -11.60 21.37 -6.52
C ILE A 3 -10.43 20.38 -6.66
N GLU A 4 -9.37 20.76 -7.37
CA GLU A 4 -8.21 19.89 -7.58
C GLU A 4 -7.41 19.64 -6.27
N GLU A 5 -7.40 20.59 -5.33
CA GLU A 5 -6.83 20.38 -4.00
C GLU A 5 -7.62 19.34 -3.23
N TRP A 6 -8.95 19.48 -3.25
CA TRP A 6 -9.83 18.56 -2.57
C TRP A 6 -9.71 17.15 -3.16
N GLU A 7 -9.69 17.01 -4.49
CA GLU A 7 -9.44 15.73 -5.16
C GLU A 7 -8.11 15.11 -4.72
N THR A 8 -7.04 15.91 -4.60
CA THR A 8 -5.72 15.45 -4.16
C THR A 8 -5.75 14.91 -2.72
N VAL A 9 -6.39 15.64 -1.81
CA VAL A 9 -6.54 15.23 -0.41
C VAL A 9 -7.39 13.96 -0.31
N LEU A 10 -8.54 13.93 -0.98
CA LEU A 10 -9.43 12.78 -1.04
C LEU A 10 -8.70 11.52 -1.54
N TRP A 11 -7.90 11.67 -2.60
CA TRP A 11 -7.08 10.58 -3.12
C TRP A 11 -6.05 10.06 -2.09
N MET A 12 -5.31 10.98 -1.46
CA MET A 12 -4.30 10.62 -0.46
C MET A 12 -4.94 9.87 0.70
N GLU A 13 -6.08 10.33 1.21
CA GLU A 13 -6.82 9.68 2.30
C GLU A 13 -7.32 8.28 1.91
N ALA A 14 -7.82 8.11 0.68
CA ALA A 14 -8.26 6.81 0.16
C ALA A 14 -7.08 5.81 0.07
N VAL A 15 -5.92 6.25 -0.42
CA VAL A 15 -4.73 5.40 -0.53
C VAL A 15 -4.10 5.11 0.83
N MET A 16 -4.10 6.06 1.76
CA MET A 16 -3.61 5.84 3.13
C MET A 16 -4.43 4.80 3.91
N ARG A 17 -5.68 4.57 3.51
CA ARG A 17 -6.61 3.59 4.09
C ARG A 17 -6.59 2.23 3.41
N THR A 18 -6.43 2.20 2.10
CA THR A 18 -6.57 0.96 1.30
C THR A 18 -5.25 0.40 0.81
N GLY A 19 -4.20 1.23 0.74
CA GLY A 19 -2.91 0.82 0.23
C GLY A 19 -2.97 0.36 -1.24
N VAL A 20 -3.84 0.93 -2.07
CA VAL A 20 -3.91 0.65 -3.52
C VAL A 20 -2.89 1.50 -4.27
N ARG A 21 -2.18 0.94 -5.27
CA ARG A 21 -1.18 1.71 -6.04
C ARG A 21 -1.86 2.71 -6.99
N PRO A 22 -1.21 3.85 -7.32
CA PRO A 22 -1.71 4.78 -8.32
C PRO A 22 -2.14 4.09 -9.63
N ILE A 23 -1.30 3.21 -10.17
CA ILE A 23 -1.59 2.49 -11.41
C ILE A 23 -2.69 1.43 -11.27
N GLU A 24 -2.96 0.92 -10.07
CA GLU A 24 -4.05 -0.05 -9.83
C GLU A 24 -5.41 0.65 -9.88
N TRP A 25 -5.49 1.90 -9.40
CA TRP A 25 -6.67 2.75 -9.60
C TRP A 25 -6.96 3.01 -11.08
N VAL A 26 -5.92 3.26 -11.87
CA VAL A 26 -6.05 3.48 -13.32
C VAL A 26 -6.56 2.22 -14.03
N ARG A 27 -6.08 1.03 -13.62
CA ARG A 27 -6.49 -0.26 -14.19
C ARG A 27 -7.96 -0.63 -13.91
N GLY A 28 -8.64 0.08 -13.02
CA GLY A 28 -10.05 -0.15 -12.70
C GLY A 28 -10.21 -1.04 -11.47
N VAL A 29 -10.41 -0.41 -10.32
CA VAL A 29 -10.89 -1.13 -9.13
C VAL A 29 -12.41 -1.31 -9.22
N SER A 30 -12.93 -2.37 -8.61
CA SER A 30 -14.37 -2.55 -8.43
C SER A 30 -14.74 -2.40 -6.96
N TRP A 31 -15.84 -1.72 -6.69
CA TRP A 31 -16.34 -1.40 -5.35
C TRP A 31 -17.84 -1.67 -5.27
N ASN A 32 -18.26 -2.40 -4.25
CA ASN A 32 -19.67 -2.78 -4.04
C ASN A 32 -20.26 -2.26 -2.72
N GLY A 33 -19.59 -1.31 -2.04
CA GLY A 33 -20.05 -0.76 -0.75
C GLY A 33 -19.49 -1.47 0.49
N GLY A 34 -18.79 -2.60 0.34
CA GLY A 34 -18.11 -3.27 1.45
C GLY A 34 -16.83 -4.02 1.05
N THR A 35 -16.62 -4.23 -0.25
CA THR A 35 -15.51 -5.02 -0.76
C THR A 35 -14.86 -4.30 -1.93
N LEU A 36 -13.54 -4.17 -1.87
CA LEU A 36 -12.73 -3.53 -2.90
C LEU A 36 -11.91 -4.58 -3.66
N ALA A 37 -12.26 -4.83 -4.92
CA ALA A 37 -11.51 -5.71 -5.80
C ALA A 37 -10.50 -4.91 -6.62
N ILE A 38 -9.23 -5.28 -6.56
CA ILE A 38 -8.10 -4.50 -7.06
C ILE A 38 -7.31 -5.34 -8.07
N PRO A 39 -7.19 -4.90 -9.34
CA PRO A 39 -6.30 -5.55 -10.29
C PRO A 39 -4.85 -5.30 -9.87
N CYS A 40 -4.11 -6.38 -9.60
CA CYS A 40 -2.75 -6.29 -9.10
C CYS A 40 -1.79 -5.80 -10.19
N ALA A 41 -1.14 -4.65 -9.96
CA ALA A 41 -0.22 -4.04 -10.94
C ALA A 41 0.92 -4.97 -11.39
N LYS A 42 1.38 -5.81 -10.44
CA LYS A 42 2.52 -6.71 -10.61
C LYS A 42 2.13 -8.15 -10.92
N GLY A 43 0.84 -8.50 -11.02
CA GLY A 43 0.39 -9.85 -11.31
C GLY A 43 0.77 -10.25 -12.74
N ALA A 44 1.96 -10.79 -12.90
CA ALA A 44 2.46 -11.32 -14.16
C ALA A 44 2.43 -12.85 -14.08
N PHE A 45 1.82 -13.46 -15.09
CA PHE A 45 1.71 -14.91 -15.24
C PHE A 45 2.25 -15.27 -16.62
N ASP A 46 2.89 -16.43 -16.75
CA ASP A 46 3.27 -16.96 -18.06
C ASP A 46 2.05 -17.55 -18.79
N ASP A 47 2.25 -17.98 -20.03
CA ASP A 47 1.20 -18.54 -20.89
C ASP A 47 0.64 -19.86 -20.35
N GLN A 48 1.40 -20.54 -19.48
CA GLN A 48 1.03 -21.76 -18.77
C GLN A 48 0.27 -21.47 -17.46
N GLY A 49 0.08 -20.19 -17.11
CA GLY A 49 -0.64 -19.77 -15.92
C GLY A 49 0.19 -19.81 -14.63
N ASN A 50 1.50 -20.02 -14.70
CA ASN A 50 2.39 -19.92 -13.55
C ASN A 50 2.70 -18.47 -13.22
N ARG A 51 2.91 -18.19 -11.95
CA ARG A 51 3.15 -16.85 -11.42
C ARG A 51 4.60 -16.42 -11.63
N ILE A 52 4.82 -15.44 -12.51
CA ILE A 52 6.13 -14.79 -12.73
C ILE A 52 6.41 -13.73 -11.66
N ARG A 53 5.44 -12.84 -11.39
CA ARG A 53 5.59 -11.72 -10.44
C ARG A 53 4.25 -11.37 -9.81
N GLY A 54 4.29 -10.71 -8.65
CA GLY A 54 3.07 -10.30 -7.94
C GLY A 54 2.43 -11.45 -7.17
N LEU A 55 1.33 -11.16 -6.47
CA LEU A 55 0.67 -12.14 -5.59
C LEU A 55 -0.39 -12.95 -6.36
N THR A 56 -1.31 -12.23 -7.00
CA THR A 56 -2.46 -12.72 -7.79
C THR A 56 -2.75 -11.77 -8.95
N ARG A 57 -3.67 -12.11 -9.87
CA ARG A 57 -4.19 -11.18 -10.89
C ARG A 57 -5.06 -10.08 -10.28
N THR A 58 -5.91 -10.46 -9.34
CA THR A 58 -6.80 -9.57 -8.59
C THR A 58 -6.71 -9.91 -7.10
N ARG A 59 -6.75 -8.89 -6.24
CA ARG A 59 -6.86 -9.06 -4.79
C ARG A 59 -8.08 -8.34 -4.26
N THR A 60 -8.59 -8.83 -3.14
CA THR A 60 -9.79 -8.28 -2.52
C THR A 60 -9.44 -7.77 -1.13
N LEU A 61 -9.92 -6.58 -0.79
CA LEU A 61 -9.93 -6.04 0.56
C LEU A 61 -11.37 -6.03 1.07
N ASP A 62 -11.60 -6.61 2.25
CA ASP A 62 -12.86 -6.52 2.95
C ASP A 62 -12.87 -5.27 3.84
N LEU A 63 -13.80 -4.36 3.52
CA LEU A 63 -14.03 -3.08 4.18
C LEU A 63 -15.43 -3.04 4.81
N SER A 64 -16.15 -4.16 4.89
CA SER A 64 -17.56 -4.22 5.30
C SER A 64 -17.79 -3.60 6.68
N HIS A 65 -16.88 -3.90 7.61
CA HIS A 65 -16.86 -3.42 8.98
C HIS A 65 -16.44 -1.94 9.13
N TRP A 66 -16.02 -1.28 8.04
CA TRP A 66 -15.59 0.12 8.13
C TRP A 66 -16.77 1.06 8.46
N PRO A 67 -16.50 2.15 9.20
CA PRO A 67 -17.48 3.20 9.42
C PRO A 67 -18.02 3.75 8.10
N LYS A 68 -19.30 4.16 8.08
CA LYS A 68 -19.95 4.70 6.87
C LYS A 68 -19.14 5.84 6.24
N ALA A 69 -18.63 6.77 7.05
CA ALA A 69 -17.83 7.90 6.55
C ALA A 69 -16.57 7.47 5.78
N GLU A 70 -15.90 6.39 6.20
CA GLU A 70 -14.73 5.86 5.48
C GLU A 70 -15.15 5.18 4.17
N LYS A 71 -16.28 4.47 4.17
CA LYS A 71 -16.84 3.86 2.95
C LYS A 71 -17.32 4.91 1.95
N ASP A 72 -17.95 5.98 2.42
CA ASP A 72 -18.37 7.12 1.59
C ASP A 72 -17.17 7.80 0.94
N LEU A 73 -16.04 7.91 1.64
CA LEU A 73 -14.79 8.43 1.10
C LEU A 73 -14.30 7.59 -0.09
N ILE A 74 -14.30 6.26 0.03
CA ILE A 74 -13.92 5.36 -1.06
C ILE A 74 -14.91 5.46 -2.23
N THR A 75 -16.20 5.51 -1.95
CA THR A 75 -17.24 5.71 -2.97
C THR A 75 -17.03 7.01 -3.74
N ALA A 76 -16.80 8.12 -3.03
CA ALA A 76 -16.56 9.43 -3.64
C ALA A 76 -15.30 9.42 -4.51
N TRP A 77 -14.20 8.82 -4.04
CA TRP A 77 -12.97 8.71 -4.84
C TRP A 77 -13.20 7.91 -6.13
N ILE A 78 -13.89 6.77 -6.05
CA ILE A 78 -14.13 5.90 -7.22
C ILE A 78 -15.04 6.59 -8.25
N ALA A 79 -15.98 7.42 -7.79
CA ALA A 79 -16.91 8.16 -8.65
C ALA A 79 -16.28 9.36 -9.38
N LEU A 80 -15.12 9.89 -8.94
CA LEU A 80 -14.56 11.14 -9.49
C LEU A 80 -14.18 11.08 -10.98
N ARG A 81 -13.78 9.90 -11.47
CA ARG A 81 -13.34 9.70 -12.87
C ARG A 81 -13.75 8.33 -13.35
N GLU A 82 -14.32 8.27 -14.55
CA GLU A 82 -14.91 7.07 -15.12
C GLU A 82 -13.88 6.25 -15.90
N THR A 83 -13.06 6.92 -16.72
CA THR A 83 -12.12 6.22 -17.62
C THR A 83 -10.70 6.12 -17.06
N PRO A 84 -9.93 5.10 -17.46
CA PRO A 84 -8.50 4.99 -17.13
C PRO A 84 -7.68 6.23 -17.51
N GLU A 85 -7.94 6.83 -18.66
CA GLU A 85 -7.20 7.98 -19.19
C GLU A 85 -7.44 9.23 -18.32
N GLN A 86 -8.69 9.45 -17.94
CA GLN A 86 -9.10 10.50 -17.02
C GLN A 86 -8.42 10.34 -15.65
N ARG A 87 -8.41 9.11 -15.10
CA ARG A 87 -7.72 8.80 -13.83
C ARG A 87 -6.21 9.04 -13.94
N LEU A 88 -5.59 8.59 -15.02
CA LEU A 88 -4.15 8.77 -15.24
C LEU A 88 -3.78 10.26 -15.35
N SER A 89 -4.58 11.05 -16.08
CA SER A 89 -4.40 12.49 -16.20
C SER A 89 -4.51 13.18 -14.84
N LEU A 90 -5.53 12.82 -14.05
CA LEU A 90 -5.71 13.36 -12.70
C LEU A 90 -4.52 13.03 -11.78
N LEU A 91 -4.05 11.79 -11.77
CA LEU A 91 -2.88 11.39 -10.97
C LEU A 91 -1.61 12.17 -11.36
N LYS A 92 -1.41 12.44 -12.65
CA LYS A 92 -0.29 13.28 -13.11
C LYS A 92 -0.39 14.71 -12.57
N LYS A 93 -1.60 15.30 -12.56
CA LYS A 93 -1.85 16.62 -11.98
C LYS A 93 -1.59 16.63 -10.48
N MET A 94 -2.13 15.65 -9.75
CA MET A 94 -1.90 15.49 -8.30
C MET A 94 -0.42 15.36 -7.96
N ALA A 95 0.35 14.56 -8.72
CA ALA A 95 1.78 14.40 -8.49
C ALA A 95 2.57 15.72 -8.66
N LYS A 96 2.22 16.53 -9.67
CA LYS A 96 2.78 17.87 -9.85
C LYS A 96 2.41 18.79 -8.69
N ARG A 97 1.16 18.74 -8.24
CA ARG A 97 0.66 19.57 -7.14
C ARG A 97 1.34 19.23 -5.81
N LEU A 98 1.46 17.96 -5.46
CA LEU A 98 2.19 17.51 -4.27
C LEU A 98 3.65 17.98 -4.29
N ARG A 99 4.30 17.90 -5.45
CA ARG A 99 5.67 18.41 -5.62
C ARG A 99 5.73 19.92 -5.41
N TRP A 100 4.83 20.67 -6.04
CA TRP A 100 4.79 22.13 -5.92
C TRP A 100 4.55 22.55 -4.48
N ALA A 101 3.53 21.99 -3.81
CA ALA A 101 3.23 22.27 -2.42
C ALA A 101 4.41 21.95 -1.48
N TRP A 102 5.09 20.82 -1.71
CA TRP A 102 6.31 20.48 -0.96
C TRP A 102 7.43 21.49 -1.17
N ASP A 103 7.69 21.89 -2.41
CA ASP A 103 8.78 22.80 -2.74
C ASP A 103 8.49 24.24 -2.23
N GLN A 104 7.22 24.64 -2.10
CA GLN A 104 6.84 25.91 -1.48
C GLN A 104 7.16 25.93 0.02
N GLU A 105 6.79 24.87 0.74
CA GLU A 105 6.92 24.81 2.20
C GLU A 105 8.34 24.43 2.65
N PHE A 106 8.92 23.42 1.99
CA PHE A 106 10.17 22.77 2.43
C PHE A 106 11.34 22.97 1.46
N ARG A 107 11.16 23.79 0.41
CA ARG A 107 12.19 24.12 -0.60
C ARG A 107 12.88 22.87 -1.16
N SER A 108 14.18 22.73 -0.92
CA SER A 108 15.01 21.65 -1.45
C SER A 108 15.05 20.40 -0.56
N LEU A 109 14.32 20.35 0.57
CA LEU A 109 14.33 19.21 1.49
C LEU A 109 13.90 17.92 0.77
N ARG A 110 14.56 16.80 1.09
CA ARG A 110 14.32 15.48 0.51
C ARG A 110 14.23 14.40 1.61
N PRO A 111 13.51 13.29 1.35
CA PRO A 111 12.72 12.99 0.15
C PRO A 111 11.40 13.77 0.10
N ARG A 112 10.90 14.07 -1.11
CA ARG A 112 9.61 14.76 -1.30
C ARG A 112 8.42 13.83 -1.04
N ILE A 113 7.28 14.41 -0.68
CA ILE A 113 6.00 13.71 -0.77
C ILE A 113 5.68 13.41 -2.24
N THR A 114 5.22 12.19 -2.50
CA THR A 114 4.77 11.72 -3.81
C THR A 114 3.46 10.96 -3.66
N LEU A 115 2.84 10.55 -4.77
CA LEU A 115 1.69 9.64 -4.74
C LEU A 115 1.99 8.34 -3.96
N TYR A 116 3.23 7.85 -3.98
CA TYR A 116 3.60 6.65 -3.24
C TYR A 116 3.68 6.88 -1.72
N THR A 117 3.80 8.12 -1.26
CA THR A 117 3.88 8.44 0.17
C THR A 117 2.64 7.97 0.93
N ALA A 118 1.43 8.18 0.40
CA ALA A 118 0.19 7.69 1.03
C ALA A 118 0.21 6.16 1.20
N ARG A 119 0.71 5.44 0.21
CA ARG A 119 0.85 3.98 0.26
C ARG A 119 1.90 3.54 1.29
N HIS A 120 2.98 4.30 1.45
CA HIS A 120 3.96 4.04 2.50
C HIS A 120 3.37 4.29 3.88
N GLN A 121 2.56 5.34 4.03
CA GLN A 121 1.87 5.65 5.26
C GLN A 121 0.85 4.57 5.64
N PHE A 122 0.11 4.01 4.68
CA PHE A 122 -0.76 2.85 4.91
C PHE A 122 0.00 1.69 5.59
N ALA A 123 1.14 1.29 5.03
CA ALA A 123 1.96 0.22 5.59
C ALA A 123 2.52 0.58 6.99
N ALA A 124 2.93 1.84 7.19
CA ALA A 124 3.41 2.32 8.48
C ALA A 124 2.32 2.29 9.56
N ASN A 125 1.10 2.72 9.21
CA ASN A 125 -0.06 2.70 10.12
C ASN A 125 -0.41 1.28 10.55
N LEU A 126 -0.45 0.33 9.60
CA LEU A 126 -0.74 -1.08 9.93
C LEU A 126 0.34 -1.70 10.82
N ARG A 127 1.62 -1.36 10.60
CA ARG A 127 2.70 -1.83 11.50
C ARG A 127 2.59 -1.25 12.89
N ALA A 128 2.27 0.03 13.00
CA ALA A 128 2.08 0.69 14.30
C ALA A 128 0.96 0.01 15.11
N ARG A 129 -0.02 -0.60 14.42
CA ARG A 129 -1.11 -1.39 15.01
C ARG A 129 -0.76 -2.86 15.27
N GLY A 130 0.44 -3.32 14.96
CA GLY A 130 0.85 -4.71 15.13
C GLY A 130 0.35 -5.67 14.06
N THR A 131 -0.16 -5.19 12.92
CA THR A 131 -0.57 -6.06 11.82
C THR A 131 0.62 -6.88 11.30
N PRO A 132 0.48 -8.21 11.12
CA PRO A 132 1.58 -9.05 10.64
C PRO A 132 2.10 -8.61 9.27
N PRO A 133 3.42 -8.64 9.01
CA PRO A 133 4.01 -8.25 7.72
C PRO A 133 3.41 -8.98 6.51
N VAL A 134 3.04 -10.26 6.70
CA VAL A 134 2.42 -11.11 5.68
C VAL A 134 1.04 -10.60 5.28
N ALA A 135 0.23 -10.17 6.25
CA ALA A 135 -1.08 -9.57 6.02
C ALA A 135 -0.95 -8.21 5.32
N ILE A 136 -0.01 -7.36 5.76
CA ILE A 136 0.28 -6.08 5.08
C ILE A 136 0.71 -6.33 3.63
N ALA A 137 1.61 -7.30 3.40
CA ALA A 137 2.05 -7.66 2.07
C ALA A 137 0.89 -8.14 1.18
N ALA A 138 -0.02 -8.95 1.72
CA ALA A 138 -1.23 -9.40 1.03
C ALA A 138 -2.14 -8.23 0.65
N MET A 139 -2.46 -7.34 1.60
CA MET A 139 -3.28 -6.14 1.36
C MET A 139 -2.67 -5.23 0.30
N MET A 140 -1.34 -5.12 0.30
CA MET A 140 -0.59 -4.33 -0.67
C MET A 140 -0.36 -5.04 -2.01
N GLY A 141 -0.71 -6.33 -2.16
CA GLY A 141 -0.41 -7.10 -3.36
C GLY A 141 1.09 -7.22 -3.61
N HIS A 142 1.84 -7.59 -2.58
CA HIS A 142 3.25 -7.96 -2.64
C HIS A 142 3.40 -9.47 -2.57
N SER A 143 4.30 -10.04 -3.37
CA SER A 143 4.61 -11.48 -3.41
C SER A 143 5.51 -11.95 -2.27
N SER A 144 6.11 -11.01 -1.54
CA SER A 144 7.06 -11.25 -0.45
C SER A 144 6.89 -10.16 0.62
N ASP A 145 7.14 -10.54 1.88
CA ASP A 145 7.18 -9.62 3.03
C ASP A 145 8.51 -8.84 3.12
N GLN A 146 9.53 -9.19 2.32
CA GLN A 146 10.85 -8.55 2.36
C GLN A 146 10.80 -7.06 2.02
N THR A 147 10.00 -6.67 1.03
CA THR A 147 9.84 -5.26 0.64
C THR A 147 9.30 -4.43 1.80
N GLN A 148 8.52 -5.05 2.70
CA GLN A 148 8.01 -4.39 3.89
C GLN A 148 9.15 -4.00 4.83
N ARG A 149 10.12 -4.88 5.05
CA ARG A 149 11.12 -4.70 6.12
C ARG A 149 12.18 -3.65 5.83
N THR A 150 12.52 -3.40 4.56
CA THR A 150 13.65 -2.51 4.17
C THR A 150 13.24 -1.13 3.65
N HIS A 151 12.04 -0.93 3.09
CA HIS A 151 11.69 0.29 2.33
C HIS A 151 10.53 1.12 2.90
N TYR A 152 10.00 0.78 4.07
CA TYR A 152 8.85 1.48 4.66
C TYR A 152 9.23 2.11 5.99
N GLY A 153 8.71 3.31 6.25
CA GLY A 153 8.96 4.07 7.47
C GLY A 153 8.78 3.23 8.73
N ARG A 154 9.62 3.48 9.74
CA ARG A 154 9.56 2.83 11.05
C ARG A 154 8.14 2.98 11.62
N GLY A 155 7.62 1.92 12.27
CA GLY A 155 6.28 1.95 12.87
C GLY A 155 6.03 3.11 13.85
N ALA A 156 7.10 3.67 14.42
CA ALA A 156 7.10 4.88 15.25
C ALA A 156 6.55 6.15 14.54
N LEU A 157 6.51 6.17 13.20
CA LEU A 157 5.95 7.27 12.39
C LEU A 157 4.52 6.99 11.89
N GLY A 158 3.93 5.84 12.27
CA GLY A 158 2.53 5.55 12.00
C GLY A 158 1.62 6.31 12.96
N LYS A 159 0.47 6.78 12.49
CA LYS A 159 -0.54 7.34 13.41
C LYS A 159 -1.14 6.18 14.21
N THR A 160 -0.84 6.10 15.51
CA THR A 160 -1.41 5.12 16.46
C THR A 160 -2.80 5.53 16.98
N GLY A 161 -3.32 6.69 16.57
CA GLY A 161 -4.63 7.19 16.98
C GLY A 161 -5.80 6.40 16.36
N LYS A 162 -6.94 6.43 17.07
CA LYS A 162 -8.27 5.84 16.79
C LYS A 162 -8.90 6.06 15.39
N GLY A 163 -8.16 6.45 14.34
CA GLY A 163 -8.73 7.09 13.14
C GLY A 163 -8.59 6.39 11.79
N ILE A 164 -7.96 5.21 11.70
CA ILE A 164 -7.82 4.49 10.41
C ILE A 164 -8.20 3.03 10.63
N THR A 165 -9.37 2.63 10.11
CA THR A 165 -9.83 1.24 10.15
C THR A 165 -8.99 0.39 9.20
N ALA A 166 -8.54 -0.79 9.64
CA ALA A 166 -7.68 -1.63 8.81
C ALA A 166 -8.56 -2.42 7.83
N PRO A 167 -8.17 -2.58 6.57
CA PRO A 167 -8.86 -3.50 5.69
C PRO A 167 -8.59 -4.94 6.15
N GLU A 168 -9.52 -5.85 5.87
CA GLU A 168 -9.31 -7.29 6.07
C GLU A 168 -8.94 -7.97 4.75
N VAL A 169 -8.26 -9.11 4.87
CA VAL A 169 -7.78 -9.89 3.73
C VAL A 169 -7.90 -11.38 4.04
N SER A 170 -8.27 -12.20 3.06
CA SER A 170 -8.50 -13.63 3.29
C SER A 170 -7.21 -14.38 3.65
N SER A 171 -7.37 -15.41 4.49
CA SER A 171 -6.27 -16.31 4.88
C SER A 171 -5.64 -17.03 3.67
N ALA A 172 -6.46 -17.39 2.67
CA ALA A 172 -5.97 -17.95 1.41
C ALA A 172 -4.99 -17.00 0.70
N LEU A 173 -5.28 -15.69 0.69
CA LEU A 173 -4.41 -14.71 0.04
C LEU A 173 -3.14 -14.45 0.84
N THR A 174 -3.19 -14.47 2.18
CA THR A 174 -2.00 -14.34 3.02
C THR A 174 -1.07 -15.55 2.89
N ALA A 175 -1.62 -16.76 2.73
CA ALA A 175 -0.84 -17.99 2.52
C ALA A 175 -0.02 -17.96 1.22
N LEU A 176 -0.44 -17.19 0.20
CA LEU A 176 0.29 -17.05 -1.06
C LEU A 176 1.55 -16.16 -0.98
N VAL A 177 1.72 -15.43 0.12
CA VAL A 177 2.85 -14.51 0.34
C VAL A 177 4.06 -15.31 0.80
N ARG A 178 5.18 -15.18 0.09
CA ARG A 178 6.44 -15.80 0.50
C ARG A 178 6.95 -15.10 1.76
N GLN A 179 7.13 -15.87 2.83
CA GLN A 179 7.77 -15.40 4.05
C GLN A 179 9.28 -15.51 3.90
N HIS A 180 10.02 -14.43 4.13
CA HIS A 180 11.46 -14.54 4.32
C HIS A 180 11.75 -15.08 5.73
N ILE A 181 12.07 -16.37 5.80
CA ILE A 181 12.67 -16.99 6.98
C ILE A 181 14.06 -16.39 7.17
N ARG A 182 14.35 -15.82 8.34
CA ARG A 182 15.75 -15.61 8.75
C ARG A 182 16.32 -16.99 9.01
N VAL A 183 17.25 -17.46 8.19
CA VAL A 183 18.26 -18.36 8.72
C VAL A 183 19.01 -17.52 9.76
N PRO A 184 19.03 -17.89 11.06
CA PRO A 184 19.94 -17.24 11.98
C PRO A 184 21.34 -17.38 11.36
N LEU A 185 22.08 -16.30 11.22
CA LEU A 185 23.51 -16.38 10.95
C LEU A 185 24.11 -17.14 12.14
N SER A 186 24.23 -18.46 12.02
CA SER A 186 25.05 -19.28 12.88
C SER A 186 26.48 -18.84 12.59
N PHE A 187 26.97 -17.90 13.39
CA PHE A 187 28.39 -17.62 13.45
C PHE A 187 29.08 -18.92 13.88
N PRO A 188 30.04 -19.46 13.13
CA PRO A 188 30.85 -20.55 13.63
C PRO A 188 31.54 -20.04 14.91
N MET A 189 31.17 -20.64 16.03
CA MET A 189 31.86 -20.46 17.30
C MET A 189 33.32 -20.85 17.04
N ARG A 190 34.25 -19.90 17.06
CA ARG A 190 35.67 -20.21 17.09
C ARG A 190 35.90 -20.96 18.40
N SER A 191 36.09 -22.27 18.32
CA SER A 191 36.66 -23.06 19.40
C SER A 191 38.02 -22.43 19.72
N GLY A 192 38.16 -21.94 20.95
CA GLY A 192 39.46 -21.54 21.48
C GLY A 192 40.36 -22.77 21.47
N LEU A 193 41.45 -22.69 20.69
CA LEU A 193 42.61 -23.54 20.90
C LEU A 193 43.23 -23.09 22.22
N GLY A 194 43.02 -23.90 23.25
CA GLY A 194 43.70 -23.79 24.52
C GLY A 194 45.20 -24.02 24.35
N ASN A 195 45.96 -23.30 25.16
CA ASN A 195 47.40 -23.47 25.34
C ASN A 195 47.73 -24.92 25.70
N GLY A 196 48.70 -25.49 24.99
CA GLY A 196 49.54 -26.60 25.40
C GLY A 196 50.98 -26.21 25.15
#